data_AF-A0A0K8TK72-F1
#
_entry.id   AF-A0A0K8TK72-F1
#
_cell.length_a   1.000
_cell.length_b   1.000
_cell.length_c   1.000
_cell.angle_alpha   90.00
_cell.angle_beta   90.00
_cell.angle_gamma   90.00
#
_symmetry.space_group_name_H-M   'P 1'
#
loop_
_entity.id
_entity.type
_entity.pdbx_description
1 polymer ?
#
loop_
_entity_poly.entity_id
_entity_poly.type
_entity_poly.pdbx_seq_one_letter_code
_entity_poly.pdbx_strand_id
1 'polypeptide(L)'
;GVSPITDHNELEEVKQLAEQSLASYSTAGDGRDYKLKEITKATRQVVAGTLYKIEGKVIISGNTEVDCLLEIWTQPWVKKDGTQLTLKCGEEKDVVHRYRRSANDPPLLGGHQKITDPSELAEVKQLAEQSLASYSASGDGRDYKLKEMTEATKQVVAGTLYKVKSKVVISGNTEVDCLMEIWTRPWLEKDGNQLTLTCGEEKAVVHRYKRQLGV
;
A
#
# COMPACT_ATOMS: atom_id res chain seq x y z
N GLY A 1 -21.38 -19.93 -0.40
CA GLY A 1 -22.51 -19.88 -1.36
C GLY A 1 -23.31 -18.61 -1.15
N VAL A 2 -24.12 -18.20 -2.13
CA VAL A 2 -25.04 -17.05 -1.97
C VAL A 2 -26.19 -17.48 -1.07
N SER A 3 -26.48 -16.69 -0.04
CA SER A 3 -27.59 -16.92 0.90
C SER A 3 -28.51 -15.70 0.91
N PRO A 4 -29.84 -15.86 0.82
CA PRO A 4 -30.77 -14.74 1.03
C PRO A 4 -30.71 -14.27 2.48
N ILE A 5 -30.89 -12.98 2.68
CA ILE A 5 -30.99 -12.37 4.01
C ILE A 5 -32.47 -12.28 4.34
N THR A 6 -32.92 -13.18 5.20
CA THR A 6 -34.33 -13.28 5.64
C THR A 6 -34.51 -12.96 7.12
N ASP A 7 -33.42 -12.93 7.88
CA ASP A 7 -33.44 -12.56 9.29
C ASP A 7 -33.62 -11.05 9.45
N HIS A 8 -34.51 -10.64 10.35
CA HIS A 8 -34.84 -9.23 10.54
C HIS A 8 -33.68 -8.41 11.10
N ASN A 9 -32.90 -8.97 12.03
CA ASN A 9 -31.76 -8.27 12.63
C ASN A 9 -30.64 -8.10 11.60
N GLU A 10 -30.33 -9.16 10.84
CA GLU A 10 -29.34 -9.10 9.76
C GLU A 10 -29.77 -8.10 8.67
N LEU A 11 -31.06 -8.03 8.34
CA LEU A 11 -31.58 -7.08 7.36
C LEU A 11 -31.38 -5.62 7.82
N GLU A 12 -31.59 -5.32 9.10
CA GLU A 12 -31.34 -3.98 9.66
C GLU A 12 -29.84 -3.62 9.64
N GLU A 13 -28.95 -4.56 9.96
CA GLU A 13 -27.49 -4.33 9.85
C GLU A 13 -27.08 -4.02 8.39
N VAL A 14 -27.63 -4.77 7.43
CA VAL A 14 -27.36 -4.60 6.00
C VAL A 14 -27.93 -3.27 5.49
N LYS A 15 -29.09 -2.85 5.99
CA LYS A 15 -29.67 -1.55 5.69
C LYS A 15 -28.79 -0.41 6.18
N GLN A 16 -28.32 -0.47 7.43
CA GLN A 16 -27.39 0.52 7.98
C GLN A 16 -26.09 0.59 7.18
N LEU A 17 -25.53 -0.57 6.81
CA LEU A 17 -24.34 -0.66 5.97
C LEU A 17 -24.56 0.00 4.59
N ALA A 18 -25.73 -0.21 3.98
CA ALA A 18 -26.08 0.38 2.70
C ALA A 18 -26.24 1.90 2.78
N GLU A 19 -26.92 2.42 3.79
CA GLU A 19 -27.08 3.86 4.02
C GLU A 19 -25.73 4.55 4.24
N GLN A 20 -24.87 3.98 5.08
CA GLN A 20 -23.51 4.49 5.31
C GLN A 20 -22.68 4.48 4.02
N SER A 21 -22.77 3.40 3.23
CA SER A 21 -22.05 3.28 1.97
C SER A 21 -22.52 4.32 0.94
N LEU A 22 -23.83 4.54 0.80
CA LEU A 22 -24.40 5.56 -0.08
C LEU A 22 -24.05 6.99 0.36
N ALA A 23 -24.06 7.27 1.66
CA ALA A 23 -23.64 8.58 2.18
C ALA A 23 -22.15 8.86 1.87
N SER A 24 -21.29 7.86 2.04
CA SER A 24 -19.87 7.96 1.67
C SER A 24 -19.67 8.16 0.16
N TYR A 25 -20.49 7.50 -0.66
CA TYR A 25 -20.45 7.65 -2.12
C TYR A 25 -20.91 9.05 -2.55
N SER A 26 -21.96 9.59 -1.93
CA SER A 26 -22.48 10.93 -2.24
C SER A 26 -21.44 12.03 -2.02
N THR A 27 -20.59 11.87 -1.01
CA THR A 27 -19.54 12.85 -0.67
C THR A 27 -18.28 12.73 -1.53
N ALA A 28 -17.94 11.51 -1.98
CA ALA A 28 -16.69 11.23 -2.67
C ALA A 28 -16.84 10.93 -4.18
N GLY A 29 -18.07 10.70 -4.64
CA GLY A 29 -18.41 10.22 -5.98
C GLY A 29 -18.70 11.33 -6.98
N ASP A 30 -19.83 11.24 -7.67
CA ASP A 30 -20.26 12.20 -8.70
C ASP A 30 -20.92 13.47 -8.13
N GLY A 31 -21.00 13.58 -6.80
CA GLY A 31 -21.59 14.72 -6.09
C GLY A 31 -23.12 14.71 -6.05
N ARG A 32 -23.78 13.64 -6.51
CA ARG A 32 -25.24 13.44 -6.31
C ARG A 32 -25.50 12.88 -4.90
N ASP A 33 -26.65 13.23 -4.34
CA ASP A 33 -27.11 12.71 -3.04
C ASP A 33 -27.88 11.41 -3.24
N TYR A 34 -27.42 10.31 -2.66
CA TYR A 34 -28.05 8.99 -2.76
C TYR A 34 -28.62 8.56 -1.42
N LYS A 35 -29.93 8.28 -1.39
CA LYS A 35 -30.63 7.82 -0.18
C LYS A 35 -31.39 6.53 -0.43
N LEU A 36 -31.13 5.52 0.38
CA LEU A 36 -31.88 4.27 0.34
C LEU A 36 -33.33 4.52 0.78
N LYS A 37 -34.30 4.16 -0.06
CA LYS A 37 -35.73 4.24 0.27
C LYS A 37 -36.26 2.91 0.76
N GLU A 38 -35.98 1.85 0.01
CA GLU A 38 -36.54 0.53 0.26
C GLU A 38 -35.59 -0.56 -0.23
N ILE A 39 -35.53 -1.68 0.49
CA ILE A 39 -34.83 -2.90 0.08
C ILE A 39 -35.88 -3.90 -0.41
N THR A 40 -35.77 -4.33 -1.66
CA THR A 40 -36.63 -5.35 -2.25
C THR A 40 -36.06 -6.74 -2.02
N LYS A 41 -34.73 -6.88 -2.11
CA LYS A 41 -34.05 -8.17 -1.94
C LYS A 41 -32.62 -7.94 -1.46
N ALA A 42 -32.19 -8.74 -0.50
CA ALA A 42 -30.82 -8.74 -0.02
C ALA A 42 -30.26 -10.16 0.00
N THR A 43 -29.03 -10.31 -0.46
CA THR A 43 -28.30 -11.58 -0.42
C THR A 43 -26.88 -11.35 0.07
N ARG A 44 -26.33 -12.33 0.78
CA ARG A 44 -24.95 -12.35 1.23
C ARG A 44 -24.18 -13.48 0.56
N GLN A 45 -22.90 -13.25 0.30
CA GLN A 45 -22.00 -14.25 -0.24
C GLN A 45 -20.64 -14.15 0.46
N VAL A 46 -20.21 -15.23 1.10
CA VAL A 46 -18.87 -15.32 1.67
C VAL A 46 -17.87 -15.59 0.55
N VAL A 47 -16.86 -14.72 0.43
CA VAL A 47 -15.75 -14.76 -0.53
C VAL A 47 -14.43 -14.45 0.22
N ALA A 48 -13.49 -13.71 -0.37
CA ALA A 48 -12.39 -13.06 0.37
C ALA A 48 -12.90 -11.86 1.20
N GLY A 49 -13.97 -12.06 1.96
CA GLY A 49 -14.76 -11.04 2.64
C GLY A 49 -16.24 -11.44 2.64
N THR A 50 -17.13 -10.47 2.85
CA THR A 50 -18.56 -10.66 2.68
C THR A 50 -19.07 -9.73 1.59
N LEU A 51 -19.66 -10.28 0.55
CA LEU A 51 -20.33 -9.53 -0.51
C LEU A 51 -21.83 -9.51 -0.23
N TYR A 52 -22.39 -8.32 -0.02
CA TYR A 52 -23.81 -8.07 0.06
C TYR A 52 -24.30 -7.54 -1.28
N LYS A 53 -25.33 -8.18 -1.83
CA LYS A 53 -26.06 -7.66 -3.00
C LYS A 53 -27.45 -7.26 -2.55
N ILE A 54 -27.76 -5.98 -2.72
CA ILE A 54 -29.01 -5.37 -2.27
C ILE A 54 -29.69 -4.76 -3.50
N GLU A 55 -30.85 -5.29 -3.85
CA GLU A 55 -31.74 -4.74 -4.87
C GLU A 55 -32.79 -3.90 -4.13
N GLY A 56 -32.98 -2.65 -4.53
CA GLY A 56 -33.89 -1.74 -3.86
C GLY A 56 -34.05 -0.40 -4.55
N LYS A 57 -34.91 0.45 -3.98
CA LYS A 57 -35.17 1.80 -4.49
C LYS A 57 -34.25 2.80 -3.82
N VAL A 58 -33.58 3.62 -4.63
CA VAL A 58 -32.72 4.71 -4.17
C VAL A 58 -33.25 6.03 -4.70
N ILE A 59 -33.29 7.04 -3.85
CA ILE A 59 -33.61 8.42 -4.21
C ILE A 59 -32.30 9.11 -4.58
N ILE A 60 -32.23 9.63 -5.80
CA ILE A 60 -31.07 10.37 -6.32
C ILE A 60 -31.42 11.86 -6.37
N SER A 61 -30.62 12.68 -5.70
CA SER A 61 -30.73 14.15 -5.61
C SER A 61 -32.15 14.63 -5.24
N GLY A 62 -32.84 13.88 -4.38
CA GLY A 62 -34.13 14.24 -3.78
C GLY A 62 -35.37 14.09 -4.67
N ASN A 63 -35.23 13.90 -5.98
CA ASN A 63 -36.38 13.95 -6.90
C ASN A 63 -36.59 12.68 -7.75
N THR A 64 -35.62 11.76 -7.81
CA THR A 64 -35.71 10.60 -8.71
C THR A 64 -35.61 9.30 -7.93
N GLU A 65 -36.69 8.53 -7.89
CA GLU A 65 -36.69 7.15 -7.39
C GLU A 65 -36.27 6.21 -8.51
N VAL A 66 -35.16 5.51 -8.31
CA VAL A 66 -34.60 4.59 -9.29
C VAL A 66 -34.37 3.24 -8.64
N ASP A 67 -34.70 2.17 -9.37
CA ASP A 67 -34.34 0.80 -8.97
C ASP A 67 -32.84 0.61 -9.16
N CYS A 68 -32.16 0.23 -8.08
CA CYS A 68 -30.72 0.08 -8.02
C CYS A 68 -30.30 -1.27 -7.44
N LEU A 69 -29.20 -1.79 -7.97
CA LEU A 69 -28.43 -2.88 -7.40
C LEU A 69 -27.18 -2.31 -6.74
N LEU A 70 -27.07 -2.50 -5.43
CA LEU A 70 -25.90 -2.16 -4.62
C LEU A 70 -25.11 -3.44 -4.36
N GLU A 71 -23.85 -3.46 -4.78
CA GLU A 71 -22.90 -4.52 -4.44
C GLU A 71 -21.89 -3.97 -3.43
N ILE A 72 -22.05 -4.34 -2.16
CA ILE A 72 -21.21 -3.91 -1.04
C ILE A 72 -20.31 -5.05 -0.63
N TRP A 73 -19.00 -4.90 -0.82
CA TRP A 73 -18.03 -5.90 -0.41
C TRP A 73 -17.26 -5.42 0.82
N THR A 74 -17.35 -6.17 1.91
CA THR A 74 -16.71 -5.87 3.19
C THR A 74 -15.61 -6.88 3.53
N GLN A 75 -14.50 -6.36 4.06
CA GLN A 75 -13.36 -7.12 4.54
C GLN A 75 -13.06 -6.67 5.97
N PRO A 76 -13.68 -7.27 6.99
CA PRO A 76 -13.63 -6.76 8.37
C PRO A 76 -12.23 -6.77 9.00
N TRP A 77 -11.30 -7.57 8.46
CA TRP A 77 -9.89 -7.58 8.88
C TRP A 77 -9.07 -6.43 8.30
N VAL A 78 -9.62 -5.67 7.34
CA VAL A 78 -8.96 -4.49 6.76
C VAL A 78 -9.33 -3.28 7.61
N LYS A 79 -8.35 -2.76 8.37
CA LYS A 79 -8.55 -1.72 9.39
C LYS A 79 -9.06 -0.38 8.85
N LYS A 80 -8.85 -0.09 7.56
CA LYS A 80 -9.32 1.12 6.86
C LYS A 80 -9.73 0.74 5.44
N ASP A 81 -10.86 1.27 4.96
CA ASP A 81 -11.34 1.10 3.58
C ASP A 81 -11.62 -0.36 3.20
N GLY A 82 -11.96 -1.18 4.19
CA GLY A 82 -12.39 -2.56 3.98
C GLY A 82 -13.74 -2.69 3.30
N THR A 83 -14.42 -1.59 2.96
CA THR A 83 -15.74 -1.59 2.33
C THR A 83 -15.67 -0.95 0.95
N GLN A 84 -16.12 -1.69 -0.06
CA GLN A 84 -16.26 -1.21 -1.44
C GLN A 84 -17.72 -1.24 -1.86
N LEU A 85 -18.21 -0.15 -2.46
CA LEU A 85 -19.56 -0.06 -3.01
C LEU A 85 -19.49 0.03 -4.55
N THR A 86 -20.26 -0.81 -5.22
CA THR A 86 -20.60 -0.67 -6.64
C THR A 86 -22.09 -0.40 -6.75
N LEU A 87 -22.45 0.68 -7.43
CA LEU A 87 -23.83 1.11 -7.60
C LEU A 87 -24.24 0.97 -9.06
N LYS A 88 -25.35 0.27 -9.31
CA LYS A 88 -25.94 0.10 -10.64
C LYS A 88 -27.40 0.54 -10.59
N CYS A 89 -27.74 1.68 -11.17
CA CYS A 89 -29.07 2.27 -11.11
C CYS A 89 -29.62 2.49 -12.53
N GLY A 90 -30.78 1.91 -12.85
CA GLY A 90 -31.41 2.07 -14.17
C GLY A 90 -30.51 1.66 -15.35
N GLU A 91 -30.61 2.39 -16.48
CA GLU A 91 -29.80 2.18 -17.70
C GLU A 91 -28.44 2.92 -17.69
N GLU A 92 -28.09 3.62 -16.60
CA GLU A 92 -26.81 4.33 -16.49
C GLU A 92 -25.67 3.39 -16.04
N LYS A 93 -24.50 3.62 -16.66
CA LYS A 93 -23.28 2.80 -16.59
C LYS A 93 -22.83 2.50 -15.17
N ASP A 94 -22.25 1.30 -14.97
CA ASP A 94 -21.57 0.87 -13.75
C ASP A 94 -20.60 1.95 -13.23
N VAL A 95 -20.93 2.59 -12.10
CA VAL A 95 -19.99 3.49 -11.41
C VAL A 95 -19.39 2.75 -10.22
N VAL A 96 -18.10 2.45 -10.31
CA VAL A 96 -17.34 1.83 -9.23
C VAL A 96 -16.70 2.92 -8.40
N HIS A 97 -17.12 3.06 -7.14
CA HIS A 97 -16.42 3.90 -6.19
C HIS A 97 -15.49 3.06 -5.33
N ARG A 98 -14.21 3.40 -5.37
CA ARG A 98 -13.23 2.86 -4.45
C ARG A 98 -12.78 4.00 -3.55
N TYR A 99 -12.88 3.80 -2.24
CA TYR A 99 -12.32 4.74 -1.28
C TYR A 99 -10.85 5.02 -1.65
N ARG A 100 -10.51 6.30 -1.85
CA ARG A 100 -9.14 6.70 -2.16
C ARG A 100 -8.36 6.69 -0.86
N ARG A 101 -7.25 5.96 -0.83
CA ARG A 101 -6.33 5.98 0.30
C ARG A 101 -5.93 7.42 0.64
N SER A 102 -6.07 7.75 1.91
CA SER A 102 -5.56 8.97 2.50
C SER A 102 -4.04 8.86 2.71
N ALA A 103 -3.36 10.01 2.71
CA ALA A 103 -1.93 10.08 3.02
C ALA A 103 -1.59 9.55 4.44
N ASN A 104 -2.59 9.45 5.32
CA ASN A 104 -2.47 8.94 6.69
C ASN A 104 -2.81 7.44 6.83
N ASP A 105 -2.92 6.71 5.73
CA ASP A 105 -3.23 5.28 5.79
C ASP A 105 -2.01 4.43 6.12
N PRO A 106 -2.19 3.32 6.87
CA PRO A 106 -1.13 2.36 7.10
C PRO A 106 -0.56 1.91 5.75
N PRO A 107 0.77 1.88 5.60
CA PRO A 107 1.39 1.47 4.35
C PRO A 107 1.00 0.02 4.03
N LEU A 108 0.74 -0.24 2.76
CA LEU A 108 0.40 -1.58 2.28
C LEU A 108 1.45 -2.60 2.72
N LEU A 109 1.00 -3.82 3.04
CA LEU A 109 1.89 -4.95 3.21
C LEU A 109 2.69 -5.15 1.91
N GLY A 110 4.02 -5.09 2.00
CA GLY A 110 4.93 -5.14 0.84
C GLY A 110 5.16 -3.81 0.11
N GLY A 111 4.49 -2.72 0.51
CA GLY A 111 4.79 -1.36 0.06
C GLY A 111 6.00 -0.76 0.80
N HIS A 112 6.50 0.39 0.34
CA HIS A 112 7.53 1.13 1.06
C HIS A 112 6.98 1.63 2.40
N GLN A 113 7.65 1.26 3.48
CA GLN A 113 7.35 1.72 4.82
C GLN A 113 8.47 2.63 5.29
N LYS A 114 8.14 3.85 5.73
CA LYS A 114 9.12 4.73 6.36
C LYS A 114 9.53 4.12 7.71
N ILE A 115 10.84 4.07 7.95
CA ILE A 115 11.39 3.58 9.21
C ILE A 115 11.38 4.75 10.20
N THR A 116 10.52 4.65 11.21
CA THR A 116 10.37 5.67 12.27
C THR A 116 10.89 5.19 13.60
N ASP A 117 11.05 3.87 13.78
CA ASP A 117 11.55 3.30 15.02
C ASP A 117 13.06 3.58 15.18
N PRO A 118 13.50 4.15 16.33
CA PRO A 118 14.91 4.47 16.55
C PRO A 118 15.85 3.24 16.55
N SER A 119 15.37 2.07 17.00
CA SER A 119 16.16 0.85 17.03
C SER A 119 16.40 0.33 15.61
N GLU A 120 15.33 0.21 14.82
CA GLU A 120 15.46 -0.17 13.40
C GLU A 120 16.32 0.83 12.61
N LEU A 121 16.21 2.12 12.93
CA LEU A 121 17.02 3.17 12.30
C LEU A 121 18.52 2.98 12.59
N ALA A 122 18.87 2.57 13.80
CA ALA A 122 20.26 2.26 14.17
C ALA A 122 20.80 1.03 13.42
N GLU A 123 19.98 -0.03 13.30
CA GLU A 123 20.34 -1.22 12.53
C GLU A 123 20.57 -0.91 11.05
N VAL A 124 19.66 -0.13 10.44
CA VAL A 124 19.78 0.28 9.03
C VAL A 124 20.98 1.20 8.81
N LYS A 125 21.31 2.06 9.79
CA LYS A 125 22.52 2.87 9.75
C LYS A 125 23.78 2.00 9.72
N GLN A 126 23.89 1.02 10.62
CA GLN A 126 25.02 0.09 10.64
C GLN A 126 25.12 -0.70 9.34
N LEU A 127 23.98 -1.18 8.82
CA LEU A 127 23.92 -1.89 7.55
C LEU A 127 24.39 -1.02 6.38
N ALA A 128 24.02 0.26 6.36
CA ALA A 128 24.47 1.22 5.35
C ALA A 128 25.98 1.48 5.43
N GLU A 129 26.53 1.68 6.62
CA GLU A 129 27.97 1.87 6.84
C GLU A 129 28.78 0.64 6.37
N GLN A 130 28.34 -0.57 6.74
CA GLN A 130 28.98 -1.82 6.30
C GLN A 130 28.91 -2.01 4.78
N SER A 131 27.77 -1.67 4.19
CA SER A 131 27.56 -1.77 2.74
C SER A 131 28.45 -0.78 1.97
N LEU A 132 28.60 0.46 2.48
CA LEU A 132 29.49 1.47 1.91
C LEU A 132 30.97 1.12 2.08
N ALA A 133 31.37 0.60 3.24
CA ALA A 133 32.74 0.14 3.46
C ALA A 133 33.10 -1.00 2.48
N SER A 134 32.19 -1.95 2.31
CA SER A 134 32.35 -3.04 1.34
C SER A 134 32.39 -2.52 -0.10
N TYR A 135 31.56 -1.54 -0.45
CA TYR A 135 31.58 -0.88 -1.75
C TYR A 135 32.89 -0.11 -2.00
N SER A 136 33.43 0.58 -0.99
CA SER A 136 34.71 1.29 -1.12
C SER A 136 35.88 0.33 -1.36
N ALA A 137 35.87 -0.83 -0.69
CA ALA A 137 36.90 -1.87 -0.85
C ALA A 137 36.87 -2.58 -2.23
N SER A 138 35.74 -2.52 -2.93
CA SER A 138 35.49 -3.31 -4.15
C SER A 138 35.10 -2.48 -5.38
N GLY A 139 34.90 -1.17 -5.19
CA GLY A 139 34.48 -0.20 -6.19
C GLY A 139 35.66 0.40 -6.96
N ASP A 140 35.51 1.67 -7.33
CA ASP A 140 36.45 2.39 -8.20
C ASP A 140 37.70 2.96 -7.49
N GLY A 141 37.93 2.58 -6.24
CA GLY A 141 39.03 3.08 -5.41
C GLY A 141 38.73 4.40 -4.69
N ARG A 142 37.50 4.92 -4.74
CA ARG A 142 37.05 6.03 -3.90
C ARG A 142 36.54 5.53 -2.54
N ASP A 143 36.82 6.29 -1.50
CA ASP A 143 36.34 6.02 -0.14
C ASP A 143 34.99 6.71 0.08
N TYR A 144 33.96 5.92 0.36
CA TYR A 144 32.61 6.42 0.65
C TYR A 144 32.32 6.30 2.14
N LYS A 145 32.06 7.44 2.80
CA LYS A 145 31.70 7.49 4.22
C LYS A 145 30.33 8.10 4.42
N LEU A 146 29.48 7.40 5.18
CA LEU A 146 28.18 7.92 5.58
C LEU A 146 28.38 9.10 6.53
N LYS A 147 27.90 10.29 6.16
CA LYS A 147 27.90 11.46 7.05
C LYS A 147 26.59 11.55 7.83
N GLU A 148 25.49 11.54 7.08
CA GLU A 148 24.16 11.77 7.63
C GLU A 148 23.13 10.95 6.86
N MET A 149 22.20 10.34 7.58
CA MET A 149 21.06 9.63 7.00
C MET A 149 19.82 10.51 7.15
N THR A 150 19.23 10.91 6.03
CA THR A 150 18.08 11.82 5.98
C THR A 150 16.76 11.05 6.04
N GLU A 151 16.64 9.97 5.26
CA GLU A 151 15.43 9.15 5.22
C GLU A 151 15.77 7.68 5.03
N ALA A 152 15.04 6.79 5.68
CA ALA A 152 15.12 5.36 5.47
C ALA A 152 13.72 4.77 5.27
N THR A 153 13.61 3.89 4.28
CA THR A 153 12.38 3.13 4.00
C THR A 153 12.72 1.65 3.85
N LYS A 154 11.82 0.77 4.31
CA LYS A 154 11.92 -0.68 4.12
C LYS A 154 10.80 -1.17 3.21
N GLN A 155 11.10 -2.18 2.40
CA GLN A 155 10.13 -2.87 1.56
C GLN A 155 10.40 -4.37 1.61
N VAL A 156 9.36 -5.16 1.92
CA VAL A 156 9.44 -6.62 1.88
C VAL A 156 9.25 -7.08 0.44
N VAL A 157 10.23 -7.80 -0.09
CA VAL A 157 10.25 -8.39 -1.44
C VAL A 157 10.69 -9.86 -1.31
N ALA A 158 11.45 -10.42 -2.26
CA ALA A 158 12.23 -11.64 -2.04
C ALA A 158 13.44 -11.33 -1.14
N GLY A 159 13.19 -10.87 0.08
CA GLY A 159 14.15 -10.35 1.05
C GLY A 159 13.64 -9.04 1.65
N THR A 160 14.54 -8.23 2.18
CA THR A 160 14.20 -6.88 2.62
C THR A 160 15.02 -5.87 1.83
N LEU A 161 14.35 -4.98 1.11
CA LEU A 161 14.95 -3.87 0.40
C LEU A 161 14.87 -2.61 1.27
N TYR A 162 16.02 -2.08 1.66
CA TYR A 162 16.16 -0.82 2.35
C TYR A 162 16.54 0.26 1.35
N LYS A 163 15.77 1.35 1.27
CA LYS A 163 16.18 2.55 0.54
C LYS A 163 16.52 3.63 1.53
N VAL A 164 17.76 4.10 1.47
CA VAL A 164 18.32 5.10 2.38
C VAL A 164 18.78 6.30 1.58
N LYS A 165 18.21 7.46 1.87
CA LYS A 165 18.70 8.75 1.37
C LYS A 165 19.68 9.31 2.40
N SER A 166 20.88 9.63 1.97
CA SER A 166 21.95 10.04 2.85
C SER A 166 22.95 10.97 2.18
N LYS A 167 23.61 11.80 2.98
CA LYS A 167 24.81 12.51 2.59
C LYS A 167 26.01 11.61 2.78
N VAL A 168 26.75 11.40 1.70
CA VAL A 168 27.97 10.59 1.68
C VAL A 168 29.15 11.51 1.36
N VAL A 169 30.24 11.35 2.10
CA VAL A 169 31.52 11.99 1.79
C VAL A 169 32.32 11.06 0.90
N ILE A 170 32.68 11.54 -0.29
CA ILE A 170 33.52 10.81 -1.24
C ILE A 170 34.94 11.34 -1.14
N SER A 171 35.89 10.46 -0.79
CA SER A 171 37.33 10.74 -0.69
C SER A 171 37.68 11.99 0.14
N GLY A 172 36.89 12.28 1.17
CA GLY A 172 37.14 13.32 2.18
C GLY A 172 36.76 14.75 1.81
N ASN A 173 36.49 15.07 0.54
CA ASN A 173 36.34 16.47 0.10
C ASN A 173 35.00 16.83 -0.54
N THR A 174 34.12 15.87 -0.84
CA THR A 174 32.85 16.15 -1.53
C THR A 174 31.69 15.48 -0.82
N GLU A 175 30.80 16.31 -0.27
CA GLU A 175 29.52 15.88 0.28
C GLU A 175 28.51 15.79 -0.85
N VAL A 176 27.98 14.59 -1.08
CA VAL A 176 27.01 14.34 -2.16
C VAL A 176 25.78 13.64 -1.57
N ASP A 177 24.60 14.09 -2.02
CA ASP A 177 23.36 13.40 -1.72
C ASP A 177 23.29 12.11 -2.53
N CYS A 178 23.18 10.99 -1.83
CA CYS A 178 23.15 9.65 -2.41
C CYS A 178 21.90 8.87 -1.98
N LEU A 179 21.38 8.08 -2.91
CA LEU A 179 20.39 7.04 -2.68
C LEU A 179 21.09 5.68 -2.64
N MET A 180 21.01 5.03 -1.49
CA MET A 180 21.48 3.66 -1.27
C MET A 180 20.28 2.71 -1.29
N GLU A 181 20.32 1.72 -2.18
CA GLU A 181 19.36 0.61 -2.19
C GLU A 181 20.09 -0.67 -1.73
N ILE A 182 19.80 -1.10 -0.49
CA ILE A 182 20.42 -2.27 0.13
C ILE A 182 19.40 -3.40 0.16
N TRP A 183 19.62 -4.43 -0.64
CA TRP A 183 18.76 -5.61 -0.68
C TRP A 183 19.38 -6.75 0.12
N THR A 184 18.72 -7.13 1.21
CA THR A 184 19.16 -8.17 2.14
C THR A 184 18.36 -9.46 1.97
N ARG A 185 19.07 -10.58 1.92
CA ARG A 185 18.51 -11.94 1.79
C ARG A 185 19.22 -12.84 2.79
N PRO A 186 18.75 -12.91 4.04
CA PRO A 186 19.48 -13.57 5.13
C PRO A 186 19.65 -15.08 4.92
N TRP A 187 18.86 -15.71 4.04
CA TRP A 187 18.97 -17.13 3.70
C TRP A 187 20.02 -17.45 2.63
N LEU A 188 20.75 -16.45 2.12
CA LEU A 188 21.90 -16.68 1.24
C LEU A 188 23.18 -16.71 2.08
N GLU A 189 23.84 -17.86 2.12
CA GLU A 189 25.07 -18.09 2.90
C GLU A 189 26.27 -17.25 2.42
N LYS A 190 26.24 -16.78 1.16
CA LYS A 190 27.24 -15.89 0.55
C LYS A 190 26.51 -14.78 -0.22
N ASP A 191 27.03 -13.55 -0.17
CA ASP A 191 26.53 -12.40 -0.94
C ASP A 191 25.03 -12.09 -0.72
N GLY A 192 24.55 -12.30 0.52
CA GLY A 192 23.16 -12.09 0.89
C GLY A 192 22.70 -10.63 0.79
N ASN A 193 23.64 -9.69 0.86
CA ASN A 193 23.38 -8.26 0.74
C ASN A 193 23.84 -7.75 -0.62
N GLN A 194 23.06 -6.91 -1.28
CA GLN A 194 23.43 -6.22 -2.52
C GLN A 194 23.21 -4.72 -2.34
N LEU A 195 24.20 -3.90 -2.68
CA LEU A 195 24.10 -2.44 -2.63
C LEU A 195 24.09 -1.86 -4.05
N THR A 196 23.10 -1.01 -4.32
CA THR A 196 23.09 -0.09 -5.45
C THR A 196 23.23 1.32 -4.92
N LEU A 197 24.29 2.03 -5.31
CA LEU A 197 24.56 3.41 -4.88
C LEU A 197 24.35 4.36 -6.07
N THR A 198 23.56 5.41 -5.85
CA THR A 198 23.30 6.46 -6.85
C THR A 198 23.55 7.82 -6.20
N CYS A 199 24.48 8.63 -6.72
CA CYS A 199 24.87 9.91 -6.13
C CYS A 199 24.79 11.02 -7.20
N GLY A 200 24.00 12.07 -6.96
CA GLY A 200 23.82 13.16 -7.93
C GLY A 200 23.26 12.72 -9.30
N GLU A 201 23.69 13.37 -10.38
CA GLU A 201 23.31 13.05 -11.78
C GLU A 201 24.15 11.92 -12.42
N GLU A 202 25.17 11.39 -11.73
CA GLU A 202 25.97 10.28 -12.23
C GLU A 202 25.32 8.92 -11.93
N LYS A 203 25.22 8.10 -12.97
CA LYS A 203 24.44 6.86 -13.00
C LYS A 203 24.97 5.79 -12.06
N ALA A 204 24.02 5.06 -11.50
CA ALA A 204 24.16 3.89 -10.63
C ALA A 204 25.24 2.90 -11.09
N VAL A 205 26.20 2.63 -10.20
CA VAL A 205 27.11 1.49 -10.33
C VAL A 205 26.59 0.38 -9.41
N VAL A 206 26.12 -0.71 -10.01
CA VAL A 206 25.67 -1.89 -9.27
C VAL A 206 26.91 -2.68 -8.84
N HIS A 207 27.25 -2.69 -7.56
CA HIS A 207 28.25 -3.61 -7.04
C HIS A 207 27.57 -4.88 -6.54
N ARG A 208 27.73 -5.96 -7.32
CA ARG A 208 27.37 -7.31 -6.90
C ARG A 208 28.64 -7.94 -6.34
N TYR A 209 28.60 -8.36 -5.07
CA TYR A 209 29.70 -9.14 -4.47
C TYR A 209 30.06 -10.30 -5.41
N LYS A 210 31.37 -10.45 -5.70
CA LYS A 210 31.85 -11.38 -6.73
C LYS A 210 31.47 -12.81 -6.34
N ARG A 211 30.78 -13.51 -7.27
CA ARG A 211 30.64 -14.97 -7.24
C ARG A 211 32.04 -15.59 -7.14
N GLN A 212 32.40 -16.12 -5.98
CA GLN A 212 33.44 -17.12 -5.95
C GLN A 212 32.81 -18.42 -6.44
N LEU A 213 33.10 -18.79 -7.69
CA LEU A 213 32.88 -20.13 -8.19
C LEU A 213 33.70 -21.05 -7.28
N GLY A 214 33.02 -21.83 -6.43
CA GLY A 214 33.65 -22.88 -5.66
C GLY A 214 34.30 -23.87 -6.61
N VAL A 215 35.59 -24.11 -6.40
CA VAL A 215 36.36 -25.24 -6.95
C VAL A 215 35.95 -26.49 -6.18
#